data_AF-A0A6N8FYM6-F1
#
_entry.id   AF-A0A6N8FYM6-F1
#
_cell.length_a   1.000
_cell.length_b   1.000
_cell.length_c   1.000
_cell.angle_alpha   90.00
_cell.angle_beta   90.00
_cell.angle_gamma   90.00
#
_symmetry.space_group_name_H-M   'P 1'
#
loop_
_entity.id
_entity.type
_entity.pdbx_description
1 polymer ?
#
loop_
_entity_poly.entity_id
_entity_poly.type
_entity_poly.pdbx_seq_one_letter_code
_entity_poly.pdbx_strand_id
1 'polypeptide(L)'
;MTMSLNCSTRRRLQKLNQISSVWEGDRRPLSAHKDSEVQGECILWVDGSQGVVRAMDVVAPESGPEAVVRTLLRAMEHPNTPAKPARPQKIVVSDRELQFFLRGVLQELEIVIDYVPQLPLINELYRGFQEVRGEYTPELPPQFAEPLKKKALEIWQAAPWELLEEHQILAIELNQNDVGTLYASVMGMLGMEYGILFYRSQDSLRRFRASVLSEEESPELLEEAFLKQDCLFLTFEQTADEEDEEIDIIDLADLPISQIQPSFGIIHPLEGLRAVLYEEEAAAVFLALDVLARFIRSKRRQLNAEVFPTLSDRYRIALPKNKTRKSVQVDVTVNTMPELAAELEEMAGFSDDEEFVVDDVPSLGTLRDDLIPEDSFLSLGVISWEMVEHLRETVTHFAQPGEMSSGGDGLPVILIQTSRPKAKNLIEAIQTTGGLKGIGFNPGADVFGGDRYDLGVLQTENGELFLFGEFLEDDPVHVAARKKWDERCKKTKGYCGLIIARGLMGASRGQPQLRDMMALFEARSLSPQDLGIGTLQLMPQFE
;
A
#
# COMPACT_ATOMS: atom_id res chain seq x y z
N MET A 1 -4.72 -46.11 -4.50
CA MET A 1 -5.94 -45.63 -3.84
C MET A 1 -6.62 -44.68 -4.82
N THR A 2 -7.84 -44.97 -5.27
CA THR A 2 -8.57 -44.11 -6.21
C THR A 2 -9.06 -42.86 -5.48
N MET A 3 -8.49 -41.70 -5.80
CA MET A 3 -9.01 -40.41 -5.31
C MET A 3 -10.38 -40.15 -5.94
N SER A 4 -11.36 -39.76 -5.12
CA SER A 4 -12.72 -39.43 -5.56
C SER A 4 -13.12 -38.07 -5.01
N LEU A 5 -13.98 -37.35 -5.74
CA LEU A 5 -14.52 -36.07 -5.27
C LEU A 5 -15.35 -36.27 -4.00
N ASN A 6 -15.18 -35.35 -3.05
CA ASN A 6 -16.00 -35.31 -1.84
C ASN A 6 -17.50 -35.20 -2.21
N CYS A 7 -18.35 -35.85 -1.42
CA CYS A 7 -19.81 -35.86 -1.55
C CYS A 7 -20.43 -34.46 -1.63
N SER A 8 -19.86 -33.46 -0.95
CA SER A 8 -20.32 -32.07 -1.00
C SER A 8 -20.06 -31.44 -2.38
N THR A 9 -18.82 -31.54 -2.88
CA THR A 9 -18.41 -31.07 -4.20
C THR A 9 -19.23 -31.72 -5.31
N ARG A 10 -19.42 -33.04 -5.23
CA ARG A 10 -20.24 -33.78 -6.19
C ARG A 10 -21.67 -33.27 -6.28
N ARG A 11 -22.33 -33.07 -5.13
CA ARG A 11 -23.69 -32.52 -5.06
C ARG A 11 -23.78 -31.12 -5.65
N ARG A 12 -22.75 -30.29 -5.48
CA ARG A 12 -22.70 -28.94 -6.05
C ARG A 12 -22.57 -28.98 -7.57
N LEU A 13 -21.67 -29.81 -8.11
CA LEU A 13 -21.50 -29.97 -9.55
C LEU A 13 -22.71 -30.59 -10.25
N GLN A 14 -23.43 -31.50 -9.58
CA GLN A 14 -24.66 -32.09 -10.11
C GLN A 14 -25.83 -31.10 -10.19
N LYS A 15 -25.77 -29.95 -9.47
CA LYS A 15 -26.76 -28.87 -9.61
C LYS A 15 -26.53 -28.00 -10.85
N LEU A 16 -25.33 -28.05 -11.44
CA LEU A 16 -25.03 -27.29 -12.65
C LEU A 16 -25.78 -27.89 -13.84
N ASN A 17 -26.21 -27.02 -14.76
CA ASN A 17 -26.84 -27.47 -15.99
C ASN A 17 -25.84 -28.30 -16.81
N GLN A 18 -26.24 -29.50 -17.23
CA GLN A 18 -25.42 -30.30 -18.13
C GLN A 18 -25.68 -29.88 -19.57
N ILE A 19 -24.64 -29.41 -20.24
CA ILE A 19 -24.69 -28.94 -21.62
C ILE A 19 -24.16 -30.01 -22.57
N SER A 20 -24.76 -30.09 -23.75
CA SER A 20 -24.37 -31.03 -24.82
C SER A 20 -23.12 -30.54 -25.55
N SER A 21 -22.08 -30.14 -24.81
CA SER A 21 -20.80 -29.71 -25.36
C SER A 21 -19.68 -30.69 -25.03
N VAL A 22 -18.66 -30.66 -25.89
CA VAL A 22 -17.42 -31.42 -25.75
C VAL A 22 -16.34 -30.44 -25.34
N TRP A 23 -15.70 -30.67 -24.20
CA TRP A 23 -14.60 -29.84 -23.74
C TRP A 23 -13.26 -30.49 -24.06
N GLU A 24 -12.32 -29.70 -24.55
CA GLU A 24 -10.93 -30.09 -24.70
C GLU A 24 -10.16 -29.68 -23.44
N GLY A 25 -9.38 -30.61 -22.90
CA GLY A 25 -8.52 -30.39 -21.74
C GLY A 25 -7.10 -30.82 -22.01
N ASP A 26 -6.13 -29.97 -21.69
CA ASP A 26 -4.72 -30.32 -21.81
C ASP A 26 -3.87 -29.63 -20.73
N ARG A 27 -2.73 -30.25 -20.42
CA ARG A 27 -1.65 -29.68 -19.61
C ARG A 27 -0.39 -29.71 -20.46
N ARG A 28 0.17 -28.54 -20.76
CA ARG A 28 1.40 -28.45 -21.57
C ARG A 28 2.40 -27.47 -20.96
N PRO A 29 3.70 -27.71 -21.16
CA PRO A 29 4.70 -26.70 -20.82
C PRO A 29 4.45 -25.40 -21.59
N LEU A 30 4.48 -24.26 -20.89
CA LEU A 30 4.80 -23.01 -21.57
C LEU A 30 6.25 -23.16 -22.04
N SER A 31 6.50 -23.05 -23.34
CA SER A 31 7.88 -22.98 -23.81
C SER A 31 8.54 -21.72 -23.24
N ALA A 32 9.42 -21.88 -22.27
CA ALA A 32 10.27 -20.83 -21.73
C ALA A 32 11.35 -20.44 -22.75
N HIS A 33 11.67 -19.15 -22.84
CA HIS A 33 12.98 -18.74 -23.33
C HIS A 33 14.05 -19.26 -22.36
N LYS A 34 15.28 -19.44 -22.85
CA LYS A 34 16.43 -19.86 -22.01
C LYS A 34 16.81 -18.88 -20.90
N ASP A 35 16.21 -17.68 -20.87
CA ASP A 35 16.51 -16.59 -19.93
C ASP A 35 15.27 -16.15 -19.12
N SER A 36 14.20 -16.96 -19.05
CA SER A 36 13.06 -16.70 -18.16
C SER A 36 12.94 -17.86 -17.17
N GLU A 37 13.09 -17.58 -15.88
CA GLU A 37 13.04 -18.56 -14.79
C GLU A 37 11.64 -19.12 -14.51
N VAL A 38 10.59 -18.57 -15.16
CA VAL A 38 9.24 -19.11 -15.05
C VAL A 38 9.07 -20.33 -15.98
N GLN A 39 9.58 -21.48 -15.55
CA GLN A 39 9.18 -22.79 -16.10
C GLN A 39 7.83 -23.18 -15.51
N GLY A 40 6.73 -22.84 -16.18
CA GLY A 40 5.39 -23.26 -15.79
C GLY A 40 4.72 -24.17 -16.82
N GLU A 41 3.82 -25.03 -16.38
CA GLU A 41 2.90 -25.77 -17.23
C GLU A 41 1.52 -25.10 -17.20
N CYS A 42 0.92 -24.91 -18.37
CA CYS A 42 -0.41 -24.34 -18.49
C CYS A 42 -1.46 -25.44 -18.67
N ILE A 43 -2.47 -25.37 -17.81
CA ILE A 43 -3.67 -26.20 -17.84
C ILE A 43 -4.76 -25.39 -18.52
N LEU A 44 -5.39 -25.96 -19.55
CA LEU A 44 -6.44 -25.31 -20.33
C LEU A 44 -7.68 -26.18 -20.42
N TRP A 45 -8.84 -25.54 -20.27
CA TRP A 45 -10.16 -26.11 -20.50
C TRP A 45 -10.94 -25.26 -21.49
N VAL A 46 -11.25 -25.82 -22.65
CA VAL A 46 -11.87 -25.12 -23.77
C VAL A 46 -13.20 -25.79 -24.12
N ASP A 47 -14.27 -25.01 -24.23
CA ASP A 47 -15.54 -25.52 -24.74
C ASP A 47 -15.49 -25.59 -26.27
N GLY A 48 -15.44 -26.80 -26.82
CA GLY A 48 -15.33 -26.99 -28.27
C GLY A 48 -16.57 -26.71 -29.08
N SER A 49 -17.74 -26.53 -28.43
CA SER A 49 -18.95 -26.10 -29.11
C SER A 49 -19.03 -24.58 -29.26
N GLN A 50 -18.40 -23.83 -28.35
CA GLN A 50 -18.43 -22.37 -28.30
C GLN A 50 -17.11 -21.71 -28.68
N GLY A 51 -16.01 -22.46 -28.74
CA GLY A 51 -14.67 -21.93 -29.02
C GLY A 51 -14.15 -21.01 -27.92
N VAL A 52 -14.64 -21.16 -26.68
CA VAL A 52 -14.29 -20.30 -25.55
C VAL A 52 -13.42 -21.04 -24.54
N VAL A 53 -12.40 -20.35 -24.02
CA VAL A 53 -11.62 -20.84 -22.89
C VAL A 53 -12.46 -20.68 -21.63
N ARG A 54 -12.81 -21.79 -20.98
CA ARG A 54 -13.60 -21.79 -19.75
C ARG A 54 -12.75 -21.60 -18.50
N ALA A 55 -11.54 -22.14 -18.48
CA ALA A 55 -10.56 -21.86 -17.43
C ALA A 55 -9.15 -22.11 -17.96
N MET A 56 -8.21 -21.37 -17.39
CA MET A 56 -6.78 -21.52 -17.61
C MET A 56 -6.07 -21.38 -16.26
N ASP A 57 -5.00 -22.12 -16.06
CA ASP A 57 -4.16 -22.01 -14.87
C ASP A 57 -2.69 -22.28 -15.24
N VAL A 58 -1.76 -21.58 -14.62
CA VAL A 58 -0.31 -21.81 -14.79
C VAL A 58 0.22 -22.38 -13.49
N VAL A 59 0.79 -23.57 -13.56
CA VAL A 59 1.25 -24.33 -12.41
C VAL A 59 2.70 -24.72 -12.57
N ALA A 60 3.42 -24.91 -11.47
CA ALA A 60 4.79 -25.39 -11.53
C ALA A 60 4.86 -26.84 -12.07
N PRO A 61 5.93 -27.26 -12.77
CA PRO A 61 6.01 -28.55 -13.45
C PRO A 61 5.86 -29.76 -12.50
N GLU A 62 6.29 -29.60 -11.25
CA GLU A 62 6.17 -30.58 -10.18
C GLU A 62 4.75 -30.72 -9.60
N SER A 63 3.81 -29.85 -10.00
CA SER A 63 2.42 -29.92 -9.56
C SER A 63 1.79 -31.26 -9.97
N GLY A 64 1.06 -31.89 -9.07
CA GLY A 64 0.38 -33.16 -9.33
C GLY A 64 -0.82 -33.06 -10.30
N PRO A 65 -1.39 -34.19 -10.74
CA PRO A 65 -2.58 -34.22 -11.62
C PRO A 65 -3.83 -33.60 -10.97
N GLU A 66 -3.83 -33.40 -9.65
CA GLU A 66 -4.89 -32.72 -8.90
C GLU A 66 -5.09 -31.28 -9.35
N ALA A 67 -4.03 -30.60 -9.81
CA ALA A 67 -4.11 -29.26 -10.37
C ALA A 67 -5.07 -29.21 -11.57
N VAL A 68 -5.02 -30.22 -12.44
CA VAL A 68 -5.88 -30.32 -13.63
C VAL A 68 -7.36 -30.43 -13.23
N VAL A 69 -7.64 -31.18 -12.16
CA VAL A 69 -8.99 -31.31 -11.60
C VAL A 69 -9.45 -30.00 -10.99
N ARG A 70 -8.61 -29.30 -10.23
CA ARG A 70 -8.94 -28.00 -9.63
C ARG A 70 -9.33 -26.98 -10.71
N THR A 71 -8.55 -26.87 -11.78
CA THR A 71 -8.87 -25.98 -12.90
C THR A 71 -10.15 -26.41 -13.63
N LEU A 72 -10.42 -27.73 -13.74
CA LEU A 72 -11.67 -28.23 -14.32
C LEU A 72 -12.89 -27.87 -13.47
N LEU A 73 -12.79 -27.99 -12.14
CA LEU A 73 -13.86 -27.59 -11.23
C LEU A 73 -14.16 -26.10 -11.36
N ARG A 74 -13.12 -25.26 -11.45
CA ARG A 74 -13.25 -23.83 -11.75
C ARG A 74 -13.95 -23.61 -13.10
N ALA A 75 -13.59 -24.36 -14.15
CA ALA A 75 -14.24 -24.27 -15.45
C ALA A 75 -15.75 -24.63 -15.44
N MET A 76 -16.20 -25.41 -14.45
CA MET A 76 -17.61 -25.75 -14.27
C MET A 76 -18.36 -24.73 -13.41
N GLU A 77 -17.76 -24.31 -12.29
CA GLU A 77 -18.41 -23.50 -11.25
C GLU A 77 -18.25 -21.98 -11.50
N HIS A 78 -17.07 -21.56 -11.95
CA HIS A 78 -16.69 -20.16 -12.14
C HIS A 78 -15.89 -19.98 -13.45
N PRO A 79 -16.50 -20.26 -14.62
CA PRO A 79 -15.80 -20.14 -15.89
C PRO A 79 -15.50 -18.68 -16.24
N ASN A 80 -14.47 -18.47 -17.05
CA ASN A 80 -14.13 -17.15 -17.59
C ASN A 80 -15.28 -16.60 -18.44
N THR A 81 -15.58 -15.31 -18.28
CA THR A 81 -16.55 -14.57 -19.11
C THR A 81 -16.16 -14.67 -20.58
N PRO A 82 -17.10 -14.95 -21.52
CA PRO A 82 -18.56 -14.92 -21.40
C PRO A 82 -19.24 -16.26 -21.05
N ALA A 83 -18.49 -17.32 -20.72
CA ALA A 83 -19.08 -18.62 -20.45
C ALA A 83 -19.88 -18.63 -19.13
N LYS A 84 -20.94 -19.43 -19.08
CA LYS A 84 -21.80 -19.60 -17.89
C LYS A 84 -21.48 -20.90 -17.14
N PRO A 85 -21.66 -20.96 -15.81
CA PRO A 85 -21.46 -22.19 -15.05
C PRO A 85 -22.26 -23.38 -15.63
N ALA A 86 -21.58 -24.48 -15.91
CA ALA A 86 -22.19 -25.65 -16.56
C ALA A 86 -21.28 -26.88 -16.44
N ARG A 87 -21.87 -28.07 -16.65
CA ARG A 87 -21.16 -29.34 -16.72
C ARG A 87 -21.18 -29.87 -18.16
N PRO A 88 -20.04 -30.31 -18.75
CA PRO A 88 -20.05 -30.87 -20.09
C PRO A 88 -20.65 -32.27 -20.11
N GLN A 89 -21.12 -32.70 -21.28
CA GLN A 89 -21.48 -34.10 -21.51
C GLN A 89 -20.23 -34.96 -21.78
N LYS A 90 -19.20 -34.34 -22.37
CA LYS A 90 -17.99 -35.04 -22.79
C LYS A 90 -16.74 -34.18 -22.58
N ILE A 91 -15.66 -34.82 -22.14
CA ILE A 91 -14.33 -34.24 -22.08
C ILE A 91 -13.39 -35.10 -22.94
N VAL A 92 -12.51 -34.45 -23.69
CA VAL A 92 -11.42 -35.09 -24.43
C VAL A 92 -10.07 -34.56 -23.95
N VAL A 93 -9.12 -35.46 -23.74
CA VAL A 93 -7.75 -35.14 -23.32
C VAL A 93 -6.71 -35.82 -24.21
N SER A 94 -5.53 -35.22 -24.29
CA SER A 94 -4.41 -35.68 -25.15
C SER A 94 -3.49 -36.70 -24.49
N ASP A 95 -3.61 -36.89 -23.18
CA ASP A 95 -2.82 -37.82 -22.38
C ASP A 95 -3.66 -38.97 -21.81
N ARG A 96 -3.11 -40.19 -21.86
CA ARG A 96 -3.82 -41.40 -21.43
C ARG A 96 -3.86 -41.53 -19.91
N GLU A 97 -2.81 -41.15 -19.21
CA GLU A 97 -2.76 -41.23 -17.75
C GLU A 97 -3.79 -40.27 -17.14
N LEU A 98 -3.87 -39.06 -17.69
CA LEU A 98 -4.88 -38.06 -17.36
C LEU A 98 -6.30 -38.56 -17.66
N GLN A 99 -6.51 -39.24 -18.78
CA GLN A 99 -7.81 -39.85 -19.09
C GLN A 99 -8.25 -40.83 -17.99
N PHE A 100 -7.37 -41.75 -17.58
CA PHE A 100 -7.68 -42.72 -16.53
C PHE A 100 -7.91 -42.05 -15.18
N PHE A 101 -7.10 -41.06 -14.85
CA PHE A 101 -7.24 -40.28 -13.63
C PHE A 101 -8.59 -39.57 -13.55
N LEU A 102 -8.95 -38.82 -14.61
CA LEU A 102 -10.23 -38.10 -14.69
C LEU A 102 -11.44 -39.05 -14.67
N ARG A 103 -11.35 -40.23 -15.30
CA ARG A 103 -12.42 -41.24 -15.22
C ARG A 103 -12.67 -41.70 -13.78
N GLY A 104 -11.62 -41.86 -12.98
CA GLY A 104 -11.75 -42.20 -11.57
C GLY A 104 -12.36 -41.06 -10.75
N VAL A 105 -11.87 -39.84 -10.93
CA VAL A 105 -12.32 -38.66 -10.17
C VAL A 105 -13.77 -38.27 -10.49
N LEU A 106 -14.18 -38.37 -11.76
CA LEU A 106 -15.45 -37.86 -12.28
C LEU A 106 -16.53 -38.93 -12.48
N GLN A 107 -16.32 -40.16 -12.02
CA GLN A 107 -17.17 -41.34 -12.28
C GLN A 107 -18.68 -41.12 -12.07
N GLU A 108 -19.05 -40.27 -11.10
CA GLU A 108 -20.44 -40.03 -10.69
C GLU A 108 -21.03 -38.70 -11.22
N LEU A 109 -20.33 -38.02 -12.12
CA LEU A 109 -20.79 -36.76 -12.72
C LEU A 109 -21.42 -36.95 -14.11
N GLU A 110 -21.55 -38.19 -14.59
CA GLU A 110 -22.15 -38.50 -15.91
C GLU A 110 -21.44 -37.75 -17.06
N ILE A 111 -20.12 -37.57 -16.95
CA ILE A 111 -19.27 -36.96 -17.97
C ILE A 111 -18.48 -38.06 -18.66
N VAL A 112 -18.58 -38.15 -19.99
CA VAL A 112 -17.80 -39.10 -20.78
C VAL A 112 -16.38 -38.56 -20.97
N ILE A 113 -15.37 -39.33 -20.55
CA ILE A 113 -13.95 -38.94 -20.72
C ILE A 113 -13.29 -39.80 -21.79
N ASP A 114 -12.84 -39.18 -22.88
CA ASP A 114 -12.17 -39.85 -23.99
C ASP A 114 -10.75 -39.34 -24.22
N TYR A 115 -9.91 -40.22 -24.77
CA TYR A 115 -8.57 -39.87 -25.22
C TYR A 115 -8.60 -39.52 -26.71
N VAL A 116 -8.02 -38.38 -27.08
CA VAL A 116 -7.82 -37.98 -28.46
C VAL A 116 -6.40 -37.45 -28.61
N PRO A 117 -5.55 -38.02 -29.49
CA PRO A 117 -4.13 -37.67 -29.57
C PRO A 117 -3.86 -36.23 -30.05
N GLN A 118 -4.87 -35.56 -30.61
CA GLN A 118 -4.79 -34.17 -31.04
C GLN A 118 -6.02 -33.42 -30.56
N LEU A 119 -5.80 -32.25 -29.97
CA LEU A 119 -6.83 -31.34 -29.48
C LEU A 119 -6.78 -30.07 -30.35
N PRO A 120 -7.54 -30.00 -31.45
CA PRO A 120 -7.40 -28.94 -32.45
C PRO A 120 -7.56 -27.53 -31.89
N LEU A 121 -8.51 -27.31 -30.97
CA LEU A 121 -8.76 -25.97 -30.43
C LEU A 121 -7.65 -25.55 -29.47
N ILE A 122 -7.20 -26.47 -28.63
CA ILE A 122 -6.03 -26.21 -27.78
C ILE A 122 -4.78 -26.00 -28.65
N ASN A 123 -4.61 -26.76 -29.73
CA ASN A 123 -3.49 -26.58 -30.66
C ASN A 123 -3.52 -25.21 -31.35
N GLU A 124 -4.70 -24.72 -31.74
CA GLU A 124 -4.88 -23.38 -32.32
C GLU A 124 -4.59 -22.28 -31.29
N LEU A 125 -5.08 -22.41 -30.06
CA LEU A 125 -4.77 -21.47 -28.98
C LEU A 125 -3.27 -21.42 -28.67
N TYR A 126 -2.61 -22.58 -28.58
CA TYR A 126 -1.16 -22.64 -28.41
C TYR A 126 -0.42 -22.07 -29.62
N ARG A 127 -0.91 -22.28 -30.84
CA ARG A 127 -0.32 -21.65 -32.02
C ARG A 127 -0.47 -20.14 -31.97
N GLY A 128 -1.63 -19.62 -31.57
CA GLY A 128 -1.84 -18.20 -31.31
C GLY A 128 -0.90 -17.65 -30.23
N PHE A 129 -0.73 -18.37 -29.12
CA PHE A 129 0.26 -18.02 -28.10
C PHE A 129 1.68 -18.02 -28.66
N GLN A 130 2.03 -18.93 -29.57
CA GLN A 130 3.36 -18.99 -30.20
C GLN A 130 3.54 -17.91 -31.29
N GLU A 131 2.49 -17.56 -32.02
CA GLU A 131 2.48 -16.50 -33.03
C GLU A 131 2.60 -15.11 -32.38
N VAL A 132 1.90 -14.88 -31.25
CA VAL A 132 2.09 -13.69 -30.40
C VAL A 132 3.48 -13.68 -29.73
N ARG A 133 4.02 -14.86 -29.35
CA ARG A 133 5.40 -14.99 -28.81
C ARG A 133 6.50 -14.82 -29.85
N GLY A 134 6.20 -14.96 -31.14
CA GLY A 134 7.13 -14.69 -32.24
C GLY A 134 7.52 -13.21 -32.35
N GLU A 135 6.71 -12.32 -31.76
CA GLU A 135 6.93 -10.89 -31.63
C GLU A 135 7.22 -10.51 -30.16
N TYR A 136 8.14 -11.23 -29.49
CA TYR A 136 8.56 -10.84 -28.14
C TYR A 136 9.18 -9.44 -28.17
N THR A 137 8.37 -8.45 -27.80
CA THR A 137 8.83 -7.08 -27.60
C THR A 137 9.52 -7.06 -26.24
N PRO A 138 10.84 -6.85 -26.17
CA PRO A 138 11.53 -6.79 -24.89
C PRO A 138 10.92 -5.67 -24.03
N GLU A 139 10.81 -5.89 -22.71
CA GLU A 139 10.25 -4.92 -21.75
C GLU A 139 10.87 -3.53 -21.89
N LEU A 140 12.17 -3.50 -22.20
CA LEU A 140 12.90 -2.30 -22.51
C LEU A 140 13.61 -2.45 -23.86
N PRO A 141 13.73 -1.36 -24.64
CA PRO A 141 14.51 -1.39 -25.87
C PRO A 141 15.97 -1.76 -25.54
N PRO A 142 16.64 -2.62 -26.33
CA PRO A 142 17.97 -3.14 -25.99
C PRO A 142 19.04 -2.06 -25.73
N GLN A 143 18.90 -0.88 -26.34
CA GLN A 143 19.81 0.24 -26.14
C GLN A 143 19.64 0.95 -24.78
N PHE A 144 18.47 0.79 -24.15
CA PHE A 144 18.09 1.45 -22.89
C PHE A 144 18.02 0.48 -21.71
N ALA A 145 17.90 -0.84 -21.93
CA ALA A 145 17.76 -1.84 -20.87
C ALA A 145 18.81 -1.70 -19.74
N GLU A 146 20.09 -1.89 -20.05
CA GLU A 146 21.17 -1.76 -19.06
C GLU A 146 21.34 -0.33 -18.52
N PRO A 147 21.33 0.73 -19.36
CA PRO A 147 21.40 2.11 -18.86
C PRO A 147 20.28 2.49 -17.90
N LEU A 148 19.03 2.08 -18.17
CA LEU A 148 17.87 2.38 -17.32
C LEU A 148 17.96 1.64 -15.99
N LYS A 149 18.27 0.34 -16.01
CA LYS A 149 18.46 -0.45 -14.77
C LYS A 149 19.52 0.19 -13.87
N LYS A 150 20.65 0.59 -14.46
CA LYS A 150 21.69 1.32 -13.71
C LYS A 150 21.18 2.63 -13.11
N LYS A 151 20.41 3.41 -13.87
CA LYS A 151 19.86 4.70 -13.41
C LYS A 151 18.82 4.51 -12.31
N ALA A 152 17.98 3.49 -12.41
CA ALA A 152 17.05 3.15 -11.35
C ALA A 152 17.79 2.79 -10.05
N LEU A 153 18.87 2.01 -10.11
CA LEU A 153 19.69 1.73 -8.92
C LEU A 153 20.41 2.98 -8.37
N GLU A 154 20.82 3.92 -9.23
CA GLU A 154 21.34 5.22 -8.77
C GLU A 154 20.27 6.05 -8.04
N ILE A 155 19.01 5.97 -8.47
CA ILE A 155 17.86 6.57 -7.79
C ILE A 155 17.60 5.88 -6.46
N TRP A 156 17.62 4.54 -6.42
CA TRP A 156 17.49 3.76 -5.19
C TRP A 156 18.50 4.20 -4.13
N GLN A 157 19.77 4.31 -4.51
CA GLN A 157 20.83 4.80 -3.63
C GLN A 157 20.65 6.27 -3.23
N ALA A 158 20.01 7.09 -4.07
CA ALA A 158 19.71 8.48 -3.72
C ALA A 158 18.54 8.59 -2.73
N ALA A 159 17.70 7.54 -2.62
CA ALA A 159 16.57 7.42 -1.71
C ALA A 159 15.69 8.68 -1.65
N PRO A 160 15.09 9.11 -2.79
CA PRO A 160 14.27 10.33 -2.82
C PRO A 160 13.07 10.28 -1.87
N TRP A 161 12.52 9.10 -1.60
CA TRP A 161 11.42 8.86 -0.67
C TRP A 161 11.76 9.20 0.80
N GLU A 162 13.04 9.34 1.14
CA GLU A 162 13.45 9.86 2.45
C GLU A 162 13.42 11.39 2.53
N LEU A 163 13.30 12.07 1.39
CA LEU A 163 13.49 13.51 1.24
C LEU A 163 12.24 14.23 0.75
N LEU A 164 11.42 13.55 -0.03
CA LEU A 164 10.27 14.10 -0.72
C LEU A 164 9.01 13.35 -0.29
N GLU A 165 7.99 14.12 0.07
CA GLU A 165 6.64 13.61 0.33
C GLU A 165 5.89 13.46 -1.01
N GLU A 166 4.86 12.62 -1.08
CA GLU A 166 4.23 12.28 -2.37
C GLU A 166 3.58 13.47 -3.09
N HIS A 167 3.12 14.48 -2.34
CA HIS A 167 2.55 15.71 -2.88
C HIS A 167 3.64 16.70 -3.37
N GLN A 168 4.92 16.48 -3.06
CA GLN A 168 6.02 17.37 -3.43
C GLN A 168 6.51 17.08 -4.85
N ILE A 169 5.94 17.80 -5.81
CA ILE A 169 6.12 17.52 -7.23
C ILE A 169 7.37 18.19 -7.81
N LEU A 170 8.07 17.44 -8.66
CA LEU A 170 9.18 17.94 -9.49
C LEU A 170 8.76 17.98 -10.95
N ALA A 171 8.82 19.16 -11.59
CA ALA A 171 8.62 19.30 -13.02
C ALA A 171 9.95 19.09 -13.77
N ILE A 172 9.96 18.15 -14.72
CA ILE A 172 11.11 17.77 -15.53
C ILE A 172 10.81 18.11 -16.99
N GLU A 173 11.39 19.21 -17.48
CA GLU A 173 11.22 19.67 -18.85
C GLU A 173 12.23 18.99 -19.78
N LEU A 174 11.75 18.05 -20.60
CA LEU A 174 12.57 17.28 -21.53
C LEU A 174 12.72 17.97 -22.89
N ASN A 175 11.66 18.65 -23.35
CA ASN A 175 11.58 19.32 -24.65
C ASN A 175 12.06 18.45 -25.84
N GLN A 176 11.79 17.15 -25.80
CA GLN A 176 12.14 16.19 -26.86
C GLN A 176 11.07 15.11 -27.06
N ASN A 177 10.98 14.57 -28.28
CA ASN A 177 10.07 13.47 -28.68
C ASN A 177 8.60 13.73 -28.31
N ASP A 178 8.11 14.94 -28.55
CA ASP A 178 6.75 15.40 -28.21
C ASP A 178 6.39 15.35 -26.72
N VAL A 179 7.33 14.98 -25.84
CA VAL A 179 7.20 15.09 -24.38
C VAL A 179 7.79 16.43 -23.94
N GLY A 180 6.89 17.35 -23.56
CA GLY A 180 7.25 18.67 -23.03
C GLY A 180 7.81 18.56 -21.62
N THR A 181 6.93 18.26 -20.66
CA THR A 181 7.24 18.21 -19.23
C THR A 181 6.66 16.95 -18.61
N LEU A 182 7.45 16.28 -17.77
CA LEU A 182 7.00 15.21 -16.89
C LEU A 182 6.92 15.73 -15.45
N TYR A 183 5.85 15.40 -14.74
CA TYR A 183 5.66 15.75 -13.33
C TYR A 183 5.95 14.51 -12.48
N ALA A 184 7.09 14.52 -11.79
CA ALA A 184 7.53 13.40 -10.97
C ALA A 184 6.94 13.48 -9.56
N SER A 185 6.27 12.40 -9.16
CA SER A 185 5.75 12.11 -7.82
C SER A 185 6.52 10.93 -7.24
N VAL A 186 7.10 11.07 -6.06
CA VAL A 186 7.90 10.03 -5.41
C VAL A 186 7.00 9.21 -4.48
N MET A 187 7.05 7.89 -4.58
CA MET A 187 6.32 6.94 -3.73
C MET A 187 7.30 6.16 -2.85
N GLY A 188 6.83 5.73 -1.68
CA GLY A 188 7.61 4.89 -0.76
C GLY A 188 7.87 5.47 0.62
N MET A 189 7.19 6.55 1.00
CA MET A 189 7.23 7.05 2.38
C MET A 189 6.65 6.04 3.41
N LEU A 190 5.96 4.99 2.93
CA LEU A 190 5.24 3.99 3.73
C LEU A 190 5.92 2.62 3.84
N GLY A 191 7.08 2.42 3.19
CA GLY A 191 7.89 1.19 3.29
C GLY A 191 7.40 -0.03 2.49
N MET A 192 6.16 -0.02 1.99
CA MET A 192 5.56 -1.15 1.27
C MET A 192 5.87 -1.16 -0.23
N GLU A 193 5.92 0.02 -0.86
CA GLU A 193 6.11 0.17 -2.30
C GLU A 193 7.01 1.37 -2.57
N TYR A 194 8.10 1.18 -3.29
CA TYR A 194 9.02 2.25 -3.64
C TYR A 194 8.96 2.53 -5.13
N GLY A 195 8.89 3.81 -5.51
CA GLY A 195 8.82 4.14 -6.92
C GLY A 195 8.71 5.63 -7.22
N ILE A 196 8.63 5.93 -8.52
CA ILE A 196 8.45 7.28 -9.04
C ILE A 196 7.45 7.21 -10.18
N LEU A 197 6.39 8.00 -10.09
CA LEU A 197 5.41 8.21 -11.14
C LEU A 197 5.74 9.50 -11.88
N PHE A 198 5.80 9.45 -13.20
CA PHE A 198 6.06 10.57 -14.09
C PHE A 198 4.79 10.88 -14.89
N TYR A 199 3.97 11.77 -14.37
CA TYR A 199 2.74 12.20 -15.03
C TYR A 199 3.04 13.06 -16.24
N ARG A 200 2.31 12.85 -17.34
CA ARG A 200 2.46 13.64 -18.57
C ARG A 200 1.77 15.00 -18.50
N SER A 201 0.86 15.20 -17.54
CA SER A 201 0.14 16.45 -17.33
C SER A 201 -0.20 16.69 -15.85
N GLN A 202 -0.31 17.96 -15.44
CA GLN A 202 -0.80 18.30 -14.10
C GLN A 202 -2.26 17.86 -13.91
N ASP A 203 -3.07 17.88 -14.97
CA ASP A 203 -4.45 17.45 -14.90
C ASP A 203 -4.57 15.96 -14.53
N SER A 204 -3.70 15.11 -15.09
CA SER A 204 -3.67 13.69 -14.73
C SER A 204 -3.31 13.49 -13.25
N LEU A 205 -2.38 14.30 -12.74
CA LEU A 205 -1.97 14.26 -11.33
C LEU A 205 -3.11 14.70 -10.41
N ARG A 206 -3.76 15.83 -10.70
CA ARG A 206 -4.90 16.36 -9.92
C ARG A 206 -6.09 15.40 -9.90
N ARG A 207 -6.44 14.82 -11.06
CA ARG A 207 -7.58 13.89 -11.16
C ARG A 207 -7.37 12.65 -10.30
N PHE A 208 -6.18 12.06 -10.35
CA PHE A 208 -5.91 10.87 -9.54
C PHE A 208 -6.04 11.19 -8.05
N ARG A 209 -5.47 12.31 -7.59
CA ARG A 209 -5.60 12.72 -6.19
C ARG A 209 -7.06 12.95 -5.80
N ALA A 210 -7.82 13.69 -6.60
CA ALA A 210 -9.25 13.91 -6.34
C ALA A 210 -10.05 12.60 -6.24
N SER A 211 -9.81 11.64 -7.13
CA SER A 211 -10.53 10.35 -7.14
C SER A 211 -10.20 9.47 -5.93
N VAL A 212 -8.95 9.43 -5.49
CA VAL A 212 -8.55 8.65 -4.31
C VAL A 212 -9.23 9.17 -3.03
N LEU A 213 -9.47 10.47 -2.95
CA LEU A 213 -10.04 11.13 -1.77
C LEU A 213 -11.58 11.09 -1.75
N SER A 214 -12.23 11.07 -2.91
CA SER A 214 -13.68 11.05 -3.00
C SER A 214 -14.31 9.66 -2.87
N GLU A 215 -13.52 8.59 -2.99
CA GLU A 215 -14.03 7.23 -3.26
C GLU A 215 -13.43 6.16 -2.34
N GLU A 216 -13.23 6.49 -1.05
CA GLU A 216 -12.66 5.59 -0.02
C GLU A 216 -13.47 4.29 0.27
N GLU A 217 -14.63 4.07 -0.37
CA GLU A 217 -15.54 2.99 0.02
C GLU A 217 -15.54 1.73 -0.87
N SER A 218 -14.82 1.68 -2.02
CA SER A 218 -14.78 0.43 -2.81
C SER A 218 -13.45 0.13 -3.55
N PRO A 219 -12.93 -1.11 -3.46
CA PRO A 219 -11.72 -1.54 -4.18
C PRO A 219 -11.82 -1.45 -5.71
N GLU A 220 -13.02 -1.65 -6.27
CA GLU A 220 -13.28 -1.65 -7.70
C GLU A 220 -13.14 -0.25 -8.32
N LEU A 221 -13.57 0.79 -7.59
CA LEU A 221 -13.42 2.18 -8.01
C LEU A 221 -11.97 2.68 -7.91
N LEU A 222 -11.22 2.22 -6.89
CA LEU A 222 -9.78 2.50 -6.77
C LEU A 222 -8.97 1.92 -7.94
N GLU A 223 -9.29 0.68 -8.35
CA GLU A 223 -8.67 0.07 -9.54
C GLU A 223 -9.01 0.86 -10.81
N GLU A 224 -10.25 1.33 -10.94
CA GLU A 224 -10.68 2.16 -12.07
C GLU A 224 -9.97 3.54 -12.08
N ALA A 225 -9.80 4.16 -10.91
CA ALA A 225 -9.08 5.42 -10.75
C ALA A 225 -7.58 5.27 -11.09
N PHE A 226 -6.96 4.15 -10.70
CA PHE A 226 -5.59 3.81 -11.05
C PHE A 226 -5.42 3.67 -12.58
N LEU A 227 -6.31 2.94 -13.26
CA LEU A 227 -6.24 2.74 -14.72
C LEU A 227 -6.52 4.02 -15.53
N LYS A 228 -7.15 5.04 -14.94
CA LYS A 228 -7.39 6.35 -15.56
C LYS A 228 -6.20 7.30 -15.50
N GLN A 229 -5.07 6.89 -14.92
CA GLN A 229 -3.84 7.69 -14.91
C GLN A 229 -3.19 7.77 -16.30
N ASP A 230 -2.46 8.86 -16.55
CA ASP A 230 -1.56 9.01 -17.70
C ASP A 230 -0.14 9.33 -17.22
N CYS A 231 0.62 8.26 -16.93
CA CYS A 231 1.95 8.35 -16.36
C CYS A 231 2.89 7.24 -16.84
N LEU A 232 4.19 7.53 -16.82
CA LEU A 232 5.26 6.53 -16.89
C LEU A 232 5.65 6.20 -15.45
N PHE A 233 6.04 4.97 -15.14
CA PHE A 233 6.46 4.61 -13.78
C PHE A 233 7.78 3.85 -13.75
N LEU A 234 8.45 4.01 -12.61
CA LEU A 234 9.50 3.14 -12.10
C LEU A 234 9.06 2.66 -10.72
N THR A 235 8.97 1.35 -10.53
CA THR A 235 8.73 0.72 -9.21
C THR A 235 9.88 -0.23 -8.88
N PHE A 236 10.01 -0.59 -7.61
CA PHE A 236 11.00 -1.56 -7.15
C PHE A 236 10.30 -2.73 -6.47
N GLU A 237 10.74 -3.94 -6.82
CA GLU A 237 10.16 -5.19 -6.37
C GLU A 237 11.27 -6.10 -5.84
N GLN A 238 10.90 -7.05 -4.98
CA GLN A 238 11.82 -8.08 -4.51
C GLN A 238 12.05 -9.11 -5.63
N THR A 239 13.30 -9.53 -5.83
CA THR A 239 13.61 -10.62 -6.75
C THR A 239 12.98 -11.92 -6.23
N ALA A 240 12.17 -12.58 -7.06
CA ALA A 240 11.30 -13.70 -6.69
C ALA A 240 11.99 -15.04 -6.37
N ASP A 241 13.24 -15.03 -5.87
CA ASP A 241 14.11 -16.22 -5.78
C ASP A 241 14.13 -16.93 -4.42
N GLU A 242 13.39 -16.45 -3.42
CA GLU A 242 13.36 -17.11 -2.10
C GLU A 242 11.94 -17.62 -1.79
N GLU A 243 11.78 -18.94 -1.98
CA GLU A 243 10.67 -19.75 -1.46
C GLU A 243 10.65 -19.68 0.09
N ASP A 244 10.29 -18.55 0.67
CA ASP A 244 9.98 -18.50 2.11
C ASP A 244 8.50 -18.18 2.32
N GLU A 245 7.79 -19.26 2.66
CA GLU A 245 6.44 -19.29 3.21
C GLU A 245 6.43 -18.61 4.60
N GLU A 246 6.49 -17.29 4.66
CA GLU A 246 6.02 -16.46 5.78
C GLU A 246 5.99 -15.00 5.30
N ILE A 247 4.81 -14.46 5.02
CA ILE A 247 4.61 -13.03 4.68
C ILE A 247 4.78 -12.23 5.97
N ASP A 248 6.00 -12.13 6.47
CA ASP A 248 6.38 -11.01 7.30
C ASP A 248 6.44 -9.78 6.39
N ILE A 249 5.78 -8.69 6.81
CA ILE A 249 5.79 -7.41 6.11
C ILE A 249 7.21 -6.83 6.25
N ILE A 250 8.13 -7.26 5.39
CA ILE A 250 9.51 -6.79 5.35
C ILE A 250 9.55 -5.55 4.44
N ASP A 251 10.11 -4.45 4.97
CA ASP A 251 10.34 -3.24 4.19
C ASP A 251 11.40 -3.53 3.10
N LEU A 252 11.10 -3.21 1.85
CA LEU A 252 12.03 -3.35 0.71
C LEU A 252 13.37 -2.61 0.95
N ALA A 253 13.38 -1.55 1.76
CA ALA A 253 14.60 -0.83 2.13
C ALA A 253 15.56 -1.63 3.02
N ASP A 254 15.06 -2.65 3.72
CA ASP A 254 15.86 -3.53 4.58
C ASP A 254 16.54 -4.66 3.79
N LEU A 255 16.10 -4.89 2.54
CA LEU A 255 16.66 -5.91 1.67
C LEU A 255 18.00 -5.47 1.06
N PRO A 256 18.94 -6.40 0.83
CA PRO A 256 20.15 -6.12 0.08
C PRO A 256 19.80 -5.72 -1.36
N ILE A 257 20.52 -4.74 -1.93
CA ILE A 257 20.31 -4.23 -3.31
C ILE A 257 20.29 -5.35 -4.37
N SER A 258 20.96 -6.48 -4.13
CA SER A 258 20.95 -7.63 -5.03
C SER A 258 19.58 -8.33 -5.14
N GLN A 259 18.72 -8.16 -4.14
CA GLN A 259 17.36 -8.70 -4.10
C GLN A 259 16.31 -7.65 -4.55
N ILE A 260 16.74 -6.51 -5.09
CA ILE A 260 15.85 -5.42 -5.48
C ILE A 260 15.95 -5.22 -6.98
N GLN A 261 14.82 -5.37 -7.68
CA GLN A 261 14.75 -5.25 -9.12
C GLN A 261 13.85 -4.07 -9.52
N PRO A 262 14.32 -3.18 -10.41
CA PRO A 262 13.48 -2.11 -10.95
C PRO A 262 12.53 -2.66 -12.03
N SER A 263 11.28 -2.25 -11.95
CA SER A 263 10.21 -2.50 -12.91
C SER A 263 9.78 -1.17 -13.56
N PHE A 264 9.53 -1.20 -14.87
CA PHE A 264 9.22 -0.01 -15.66
C PHE A 264 7.94 -0.23 -16.46
N GLY A 265 7.15 0.82 -16.61
CA GLY A 265 5.97 0.74 -17.44
C GLY A 265 5.22 2.05 -17.57
N ILE A 266 3.99 1.91 -18.07
CA ILE A 266 3.10 3.00 -18.40
C ILE A 266 1.70 2.66 -17.92
N ILE A 267 1.00 3.67 -17.44
CA ILE A 267 -0.44 3.65 -17.27
C ILE A 267 -0.99 4.71 -18.21
N HIS A 268 -1.93 4.32 -19.06
CA HIS A 268 -2.61 5.25 -19.95
C HIS A 268 -4.11 4.95 -20.00
N PRO A 269 -5.00 5.96 -20.00
CA PRO A 269 -6.45 5.73 -19.83
C PRO A 269 -7.09 4.87 -20.91
N LEU A 270 -6.48 4.81 -22.11
CA LEU A 270 -6.97 4.01 -23.24
C LEU A 270 -6.19 2.72 -23.46
N GLU A 271 -4.97 2.60 -22.93
CA GLU A 271 -4.10 1.43 -23.13
C GLU A 271 -3.99 0.55 -21.89
N GLY A 272 -4.45 1.04 -20.73
CA GLY A 272 -4.32 0.38 -19.44
C GLY A 272 -2.88 0.39 -18.92
N LEU A 273 -2.56 -0.60 -18.09
CA LEU A 273 -1.23 -0.83 -17.54
C LEU A 273 -0.38 -1.65 -18.52
N ARG A 274 0.79 -1.13 -18.88
CA ARG A 274 1.77 -1.81 -19.75
C ARG A 274 3.15 -1.80 -19.11
N ALA A 275 3.67 -2.98 -18.76
CA ALA A 275 5.03 -3.18 -18.24
C ALA A 275 6.09 -3.28 -19.35
N VAL A 276 5.97 -2.45 -20.40
CA VAL A 276 6.89 -2.40 -21.54
C VAL A 276 7.06 -0.93 -21.93
N LEU A 277 8.27 -0.48 -22.21
CA LEU A 277 8.56 0.85 -22.77
C LEU A 277 9.05 0.74 -24.21
N TYR A 278 8.56 1.60 -25.10
CA TYR A 278 9.11 1.79 -26.44
C TYR A 278 10.27 2.80 -26.44
N GLU A 279 10.94 2.98 -27.59
CA GLU A 279 12.17 3.79 -27.68
C GLU A 279 12.02 5.23 -27.15
N GLU A 280 10.92 5.90 -27.48
CA GLU A 280 10.67 7.29 -27.07
C GLU A 280 10.36 7.40 -25.57
N GLU A 281 9.57 6.46 -25.06
CA GLU A 281 9.18 6.36 -23.64
C GLU A 281 10.42 6.03 -22.79
N ALA A 282 11.22 5.05 -23.22
CA ALA A 282 12.47 4.69 -22.57
C ALA A 282 13.49 5.84 -22.59
N ALA A 283 13.54 6.62 -23.67
CA ALA A 283 14.37 7.82 -23.73
C ALA A 283 13.91 8.89 -22.73
N ALA A 284 12.60 9.12 -22.63
CA ALA A 284 12.03 10.08 -21.69
C ALA A 284 12.29 9.69 -20.23
N VAL A 285 12.02 8.43 -19.87
CA VAL A 285 12.31 7.89 -18.53
C VAL A 285 13.81 7.95 -18.24
N PHE A 286 14.68 7.61 -19.20
CA PHE A 286 16.12 7.68 -19.00
C PHE A 286 16.60 9.11 -18.69
N LEU A 287 16.11 10.10 -19.45
CA LEU A 287 16.45 11.49 -19.22
C LEU A 287 15.93 11.96 -17.86
N ALA A 288 14.69 11.61 -17.52
CA ALA A 288 14.08 11.97 -16.24
C ALA A 288 14.87 11.39 -15.05
N LEU A 289 15.21 10.10 -15.07
CA LEU A 289 15.97 9.45 -14.00
C LEU A 289 17.39 10.00 -13.86
N ASP A 290 18.11 10.23 -14.96
CA ASP A 290 19.49 10.75 -14.89
C ASP A 290 19.55 12.16 -14.29
N VAL A 291 18.63 13.02 -14.71
CA VAL A 291 18.52 14.37 -14.17
C VAL A 291 18.06 14.35 -12.71
N LEU A 292 17.04 13.54 -12.41
CA LEU A 292 16.46 13.47 -11.07
C LEU A 292 17.50 12.99 -10.05
N ALA A 293 18.27 11.95 -10.37
CA ALA A 293 19.33 11.45 -9.51
C ALA A 293 20.41 12.52 -9.23
N ARG A 294 20.76 13.33 -10.24
CA ARG A 294 21.71 14.44 -10.08
C ARG A 294 21.13 15.58 -9.25
N PHE A 295 19.87 15.94 -9.49
CA PHE A 295 19.16 17.00 -8.79
C PHE A 295 18.98 16.68 -7.30
N ILE A 296 18.50 15.49 -6.98
CA ILE A 296 18.36 15.03 -5.58
C ILE A 296 19.72 15.07 -4.89
N ARG A 297 20.78 14.58 -5.55
CA ARG A 297 22.12 14.57 -4.96
C ARG A 297 22.68 15.97 -4.73
N SER A 298 22.48 16.90 -5.66
CA SER A 298 22.99 18.29 -5.54
C SER A 298 22.18 19.13 -4.56
N LYS A 299 20.86 18.90 -4.48
CA LYS A 299 19.92 19.69 -3.67
C LYS A 299 19.48 19.01 -2.38
N ARG A 300 20.02 17.83 -2.02
CA ARG A 300 19.61 17.03 -0.85
C ARG A 300 19.34 17.84 0.43
N ARG A 301 20.25 18.76 0.78
CA ARG A 301 20.09 19.62 1.99
C ARG A 301 18.92 20.59 1.90
N GLN A 302 18.63 21.10 0.71
CA GLN A 302 17.55 22.06 0.47
C GLN A 302 16.20 21.34 0.36
N LEU A 303 16.18 20.15 -0.23
CA LEU A 303 14.97 19.31 -0.30
C LEU A 303 14.54 18.80 1.07
N ASN A 304 15.50 18.56 1.98
CA ASN A 304 15.23 18.18 3.37
C ASN A 304 14.86 19.37 4.28
N ALA A 305 14.60 20.55 3.72
CA ALA A 305 14.15 21.69 4.51
C ALA A 305 12.71 21.49 4.99
N GLU A 306 12.30 22.21 6.03
CA GLU A 306 10.92 22.13 6.55
C GLU A 306 9.86 22.61 5.55
N VAL A 307 10.23 23.53 4.66
CA VAL A 307 9.38 24.09 3.62
C VAL A 307 9.89 23.64 2.27
N PHE A 308 9.01 23.12 1.41
CA PHE A 308 9.38 22.70 0.07
C PHE A 308 9.84 23.91 -0.77
N PRO A 309 11.13 23.99 -1.15
CA PRO A 309 11.69 25.23 -1.70
C PRO A 309 11.37 25.39 -3.20
N THR A 310 11.40 26.61 -3.73
CA THR A 310 11.43 26.88 -5.17
C THR A 310 12.86 26.79 -5.71
N LEU A 311 13.16 25.75 -6.48
CA LEU A 311 14.48 25.42 -7.03
C LEU A 311 14.35 25.19 -8.53
N SER A 312 15.38 25.59 -9.28
CA SER A 312 15.46 25.36 -10.72
C SER A 312 16.92 25.11 -11.11
N ASP A 313 17.20 23.96 -11.72
CA ASP A 313 18.53 23.60 -12.24
C ASP A 313 18.40 23.02 -13.66
N ARG A 314 19.40 23.30 -14.51
CA ARG A 314 19.47 22.76 -15.89
C ARG A 314 20.66 21.83 -16.04
N TYR A 315 20.42 20.68 -16.65
CA TYR A 315 21.41 19.64 -16.89
C TYR A 315 21.50 19.30 -18.36
N ARG A 316 22.68 18.85 -18.78
CA ARG A 316 22.93 18.35 -20.12
C ARG A 316 23.22 16.86 -20.06
N ILE A 317 22.34 16.06 -20.65
CA ILE A 317 22.41 14.59 -20.65
C ILE A 317 22.75 14.09 -22.05
N ALA A 318 23.60 13.06 -22.12
CA ALA A 318 23.85 12.33 -23.37
C ALA A 318 22.94 11.09 -23.41
N LEU A 319 22.18 10.94 -24.50
CA LEU A 319 21.38 9.74 -24.73
C LEU A 319 22.29 8.54 -25.06
N PRO A 320 21.93 7.32 -24.62
CA PRO A 320 22.62 6.08 -25.01
C PRO A 320 22.67 5.94 -26.54
N LYS A 321 23.83 5.50 -27.06
CA LYS A 321 24.03 5.40 -28.50
C LYS A 321 23.27 4.21 -29.07
N ASN A 322 22.45 4.44 -30.10
CA ASN A 322 22.07 3.38 -31.01
C ASN A 322 23.24 3.11 -31.99
N LYS A 323 23.46 1.86 -32.41
CA LYS A 323 24.68 1.37 -33.10
C LYS A 323 25.08 2.14 -34.39
N THR A 324 24.24 3.06 -34.86
CA THR A 324 24.37 3.82 -36.11
C THR A 324 24.31 5.35 -35.98
N ARG A 325 24.13 5.96 -34.79
CA ARG A 325 24.04 7.43 -34.63
C ARG A 325 24.99 8.02 -33.58
N LYS A 326 25.44 9.26 -33.82
CA LYS A 326 26.25 10.06 -32.87
C LYS A 326 25.43 10.32 -31.59
N SER A 327 26.12 10.44 -30.44
CA SER A 327 25.50 10.78 -29.15
C SER A 327 24.81 12.13 -29.23
N VAL A 328 23.48 12.15 -29.09
CA VAL A 328 22.68 13.36 -28.99
C VAL A 328 22.74 13.85 -27.55
N GLN A 329 23.03 15.13 -27.36
CA GLN A 329 22.97 15.78 -26.05
C GLN A 329 21.67 16.55 -25.95
N VAL A 330 20.98 16.37 -24.83
CA VAL A 330 19.68 16.95 -24.51
C VAL A 330 19.85 17.85 -23.30
N ASP A 331 19.28 19.04 -23.35
CA ASP A 331 19.20 19.93 -22.20
C ASP A 331 17.86 19.70 -21.51
N VAL A 332 17.91 19.43 -20.22
CA VAL A 332 16.74 19.11 -19.38
C VAL A 332 16.73 20.05 -18.18
N THR A 333 15.58 20.61 -17.84
CA THR A 333 15.41 21.48 -16.68
C THR A 333 14.59 20.76 -15.61
N VAL A 334 14.97 20.89 -14.34
CA VAL A 334 14.15 20.45 -13.21
C VAL A 334 13.73 21.65 -12.40
N ASN A 335 12.45 21.71 -12.06
CA ASN A 335 11.90 22.69 -11.17
C ASN A 335 11.14 21.98 -10.03
N THR A 336 11.30 22.45 -8.80
CA THR A 336 10.35 22.12 -7.74
C THR A 336 9.09 22.97 -7.90
N MET A 337 7.93 22.41 -7.57
CA MET A 337 6.62 23.04 -7.78
C MET A 337 5.87 23.26 -6.45
N PRO A 338 6.30 24.20 -5.58
CA PRO A 338 5.71 24.35 -4.25
C PRO A 338 4.26 24.81 -4.25
N GLU A 339 3.85 25.65 -5.20
CA GLU A 339 2.44 26.07 -5.34
C GLU A 339 1.53 24.88 -5.66
N LEU A 340 1.94 24.02 -6.60
CA LEU A 340 1.21 22.80 -6.93
C LEU A 340 1.25 21.78 -5.78
N ALA A 341 2.36 21.71 -5.05
CA ALA A 341 2.48 20.81 -3.91
C ALA A 341 1.51 21.21 -2.78
N ALA A 342 1.39 22.51 -2.50
CA ALA A 342 0.43 23.05 -1.54
C ALA A 342 -1.03 22.80 -2.00
N GLU A 343 -1.33 23.00 -3.28
CA GLU A 343 -2.65 22.68 -3.86
C GLU A 343 -3.00 21.20 -3.66
N LEU A 344 -2.06 20.29 -3.91
CA LEU A 344 -2.30 18.84 -3.77
C LEU A 344 -2.40 18.40 -2.30
N GLU A 345 -1.70 19.09 -1.40
CA GLU A 345 -1.81 18.90 0.05
C GLU A 345 -3.20 19.35 0.54
N GLU A 346 -3.66 20.54 0.14
CA GLU A 346 -5.00 21.04 0.42
C GLU A 346 -6.09 20.10 -0.11
N MET A 347 -5.97 19.65 -1.36
CA MET A 347 -6.92 18.71 -1.96
C MET A 347 -7.05 17.44 -1.12
N ALA A 348 -5.94 16.93 -0.56
CA ALA A 348 -5.91 15.75 0.29
C ALA A 348 -6.48 15.93 1.70
N GLY A 349 -7.22 17.03 1.94
CA GLY A 349 -7.86 17.32 3.22
C GLY A 349 -6.85 17.71 4.30
N PHE A 350 -5.69 18.24 3.90
CA PHE A 350 -4.66 18.74 4.82
C PHE A 350 -4.64 20.27 4.91
N SER A 351 -5.62 20.99 4.35
CA SER A 351 -5.72 22.44 4.53
C SER A 351 -6.18 22.81 5.94
N ASP A 352 -5.53 23.81 6.51
CA ASP A 352 -5.91 24.48 7.78
C ASP A 352 -7.23 25.29 7.67
N ASP A 353 -7.92 25.24 6.52
CA ASP A 353 -9.07 26.08 6.17
C ASP A 353 -10.43 25.36 6.33
N GLU A 354 -10.49 24.24 7.07
CA GLU A 354 -11.71 23.99 7.83
C GLU A 354 -11.78 25.03 8.95
N GLU A 355 -12.29 26.22 8.62
CA GLU A 355 -12.92 27.10 9.60
C GLU A 355 -13.98 26.27 10.33
N PHE A 356 -13.57 25.61 11.41
CA PHE A 356 -14.46 25.24 12.49
C PHE A 356 -15.20 26.53 12.84
N VAL A 357 -16.47 26.61 12.44
CA VAL A 357 -17.37 27.63 12.95
C VAL A 357 -17.46 27.35 14.44
N VAL A 358 -16.65 28.07 15.20
CA VAL A 358 -16.65 28.02 16.66
C VAL A 358 -17.97 28.64 17.08
N ASP A 359 -19.00 27.81 17.24
CA ASP A 359 -20.19 28.23 17.97
C ASP A 359 -19.75 28.40 19.42
N ASP A 360 -19.52 29.67 19.75
CA ASP A 360 -19.05 30.17 21.03
C ASP A 360 -20.16 29.91 22.08
N VAL A 361 -20.17 28.70 22.66
CA VAL A 361 -20.95 28.36 23.85
C VAL A 361 -20.00 27.89 24.94
N PRO A 362 -19.78 28.67 26.01
CA PRO A 362 -18.95 28.23 27.12
C PRO A 362 -19.71 27.18 27.93
N SER A 363 -19.57 25.90 27.58
CA SER A 363 -20.04 24.79 28.41
C SER A 363 -18.90 24.28 29.29
N LEU A 364 -18.97 24.63 30.57
CA LEU A 364 -18.23 23.94 31.63
C LEU A 364 -18.51 22.44 31.56
N GLY A 365 -17.46 21.65 31.31
CA GLY A 365 -17.41 20.21 31.63
C GLY A 365 -17.83 19.22 30.55
N THR A 366 -18.03 19.66 29.30
CA THR A 366 -18.29 18.72 28.18
C THR A 366 -16.98 18.10 27.73
N LEU A 367 -16.87 16.78 27.79
CA LEU A 367 -15.76 16.03 27.20
C LEU A 367 -15.81 16.25 25.68
N ARG A 368 -14.75 16.80 25.10
CA ARG A 368 -14.63 17.05 23.66
C ARG A 368 -13.94 15.88 22.97
N ASP A 369 -14.33 15.57 21.74
CA ASP A 369 -13.75 14.48 20.93
C ASP A 369 -13.06 14.99 19.65
N ASP A 370 -12.83 16.30 19.56
CA ASP A 370 -12.34 16.95 18.34
C ASP A 370 -10.82 17.17 18.32
N LEU A 371 -10.13 16.87 19.42
CA LEU A 371 -8.68 17.10 19.50
C LEU A 371 -7.88 16.04 18.75
N ILE A 372 -8.30 14.78 18.80
CA ILE A 372 -7.57 13.67 18.17
C ILE A 372 -8.15 13.43 16.78
N PRO A 373 -7.34 13.51 15.70
CA PRO A 373 -7.84 13.23 14.36
C PRO A 373 -8.34 11.79 14.22
N GLU A 374 -9.47 11.59 13.53
CA GLU A 374 -10.17 10.30 13.43
C GLU A 374 -9.29 9.15 12.92
N ASP A 375 -8.37 9.41 11.99
CA ASP A 375 -7.50 8.36 11.43
C ASP A 375 -6.28 8.01 12.31
N SER A 376 -6.12 8.61 13.48
CA SER A 376 -4.88 8.50 14.26
C SER A 376 -4.66 7.09 14.84
N PHE A 377 -3.42 6.62 14.81
CA PHE A 377 -3.03 5.40 15.50
C PHE A 377 -2.68 5.70 16.96
N LEU A 378 -3.26 4.92 17.87
CA LEU A 378 -3.17 5.12 19.32
C LEU A 378 -2.57 3.88 20.00
N SER A 379 -1.56 4.06 20.84
CA SER A 379 -1.04 2.96 21.66
C SER A 379 -0.51 3.37 23.02
N LEU A 380 -0.55 2.41 23.96
CA LEU A 380 0.00 2.54 25.30
C LEU A 380 1.38 1.89 25.37
N GLY A 381 2.42 2.70 25.52
CA GLY A 381 3.81 2.30 25.44
C GLY A 381 4.63 2.58 26.71
N VAL A 382 5.92 2.28 26.60
CA VAL A 382 6.95 2.72 27.54
C VAL A 382 8.19 3.08 26.74
N ILE A 383 8.81 4.21 27.06
CA ILE A 383 10.10 4.61 26.48
C ILE A 383 11.17 4.64 27.56
N SER A 384 12.39 4.23 27.23
CA SER A 384 13.51 4.22 28.19
C SER A 384 13.86 5.65 28.63
N TRP A 385 14.46 5.79 29.81
CA TRP A 385 14.91 7.10 30.29
C TRP A 385 15.96 7.75 29.38
N GLU A 386 16.82 6.95 28.75
CA GLU A 386 17.77 7.44 27.74
C GLU A 386 17.07 8.08 26.54
N MET A 387 15.95 7.47 26.09
CA MET A 387 15.12 8.00 25.02
C MET A 387 14.40 9.28 25.44
N VAL A 388 13.91 9.35 26.69
CA VAL A 388 13.28 10.56 27.24
C VAL A 388 14.25 11.74 27.20
N GLU A 389 15.50 11.56 27.67
CA GLU A 389 16.50 12.64 27.64
C GLU A 389 16.83 13.06 26.20
N HIS A 390 16.91 12.12 25.26
CA HIS A 390 17.11 12.47 23.84
C HIS A 390 15.93 13.27 23.27
N LEU A 391 14.69 12.87 23.57
CA LEU A 391 13.50 13.56 23.08
C LEU A 391 13.40 14.98 23.66
N ARG A 392 13.75 15.19 24.93
CA ARG A 392 13.81 16.54 25.53
C ARG A 392 14.69 17.52 24.77
N GLU A 393 15.76 17.03 24.16
CA GLU A 393 16.71 17.86 23.41
C GLU A 393 16.34 18.01 21.92
N THR A 394 15.63 17.03 21.35
CA THR A 394 15.47 16.89 19.90
C THR A 394 14.08 17.25 19.38
N VAL A 395 13.04 17.15 20.21
CA VAL A 395 11.67 17.43 19.81
C VAL A 395 11.07 18.56 20.62
N THR A 396 9.89 19.00 20.19
CA THR A 396 9.09 19.98 20.92
C THR A 396 8.71 19.39 22.29
N HIS A 397 9.30 19.93 23.36
CA HIS A 397 9.19 19.38 24.70
C HIS A 397 8.43 20.31 25.64
N PHE A 398 7.46 19.75 26.36
CA PHE A 398 6.73 20.44 27.41
C PHE A 398 6.74 19.59 28.67
N ALA A 399 7.29 20.14 29.75
CA ALA A 399 7.29 19.49 31.06
C ALA A 399 6.51 20.31 32.07
N GLN A 400 5.73 19.61 32.89
CA GLN A 400 5.14 20.23 34.07
C GLN A 400 6.21 20.60 35.12
N PRO A 401 5.95 21.63 35.95
CA PRO A 401 6.84 22.00 37.05
C PRO A 401 6.91 20.88 38.10
N GLY A 402 8.05 20.18 38.17
CA GLY A 402 8.32 19.18 39.21
C GLY A 402 9.51 18.29 38.87
N GLU A 403 10.21 17.78 39.90
CA GLU A 403 11.25 16.78 39.69
C GLU A 403 10.61 15.43 39.32
N MET A 404 10.78 15.03 38.07
CA MET A 404 10.48 13.70 37.55
C MET A 404 11.45 12.69 38.18
N SER A 405 10.94 11.68 38.91
CA SER A 405 11.82 10.61 39.40
C SER A 405 11.96 9.54 38.33
N SER A 406 13.18 9.29 37.86
CA SER A 406 13.54 8.26 36.88
C SER A 406 13.44 6.83 37.43
N GLY A 407 12.29 6.47 38.00
CA GLY A 407 12.03 5.18 38.63
C GLY A 407 11.41 4.17 37.67
N GLY A 408 11.83 2.90 37.73
CA GLY A 408 11.34 1.83 36.86
C GLY A 408 12.02 1.78 35.50
N ASP A 409 11.51 0.94 34.60
CA ASP A 409 12.14 0.59 33.31
C ASP A 409 12.04 1.70 32.24
N GLY A 410 11.26 2.76 32.50
CA GLY A 410 11.05 3.87 31.58
C GLY A 410 9.80 4.68 31.90
N LEU A 411 9.55 5.74 31.11
CA LEU A 411 8.36 6.58 31.21
C LEU A 411 7.18 5.91 30.47
N PRO A 412 6.03 5.65 31.14
CA PRO A 412 4.82 5.24 30.44
C PRO A 412 4.31 6.39 29.55
N VAL A 413 4.02 6.08 28.28
CA VAL A 413 3.63 7.09 27.29
C VAL A 413 2.43 6.65 26.46
N ILE A 414 1.53 7.58 26.16
CA ILE A 414 0.54 7.42 25.11
C ILE A 414 1.18 7.89 23.82
N LEU A 415 1.15 7.05 22.79
CA LEU A 415 1.60 7.41 21.46
C LEU A 415 0.39 7.73 20.60
N ILE A 416 0.38 8.93 20.03
CA ILE A 416 -0.54 9.34 18.98
C ILE A 416 0.28 9.52 17.71
N GLN A 417 0.00 8.70 16.70
CA GLN A 417 0.66 8.79 15.41
C GLN A 417 -0.36 9.18 14.35
N THR A 418 -0.09 10.28 13.66
CA THR A 418 -1.02 10.86 12.66
C THR A 418 -0.23 11.42 11.47
N SER A 419 -0.88 12.11 10.53
CA SER A 419 -0.16 12.81 9.46
C SER A 419 0.66 13.99 10.03
N ARG A 420 1.71 14.43 9.33
CA ARG A 420 2.57 15.51 9.82
C ARG A 420 1.83 16.84 10.06
N PRO A 421 0.90 17.30 9.18
CA PRO A 421 0.09 18.48 9.45
C PRO A 421 -0.83 18.30 10.66
N LYS A 422 -1.58 17.19 10.71
CA LYS A 422 -2.47 16.85 11.84
C LYS A 422 -1.69 16.80 13.16
N ALA A 423 -0.46 16.28 13.15
CA ALA A 423 0.42 16.24 14.31
C ALA A 423 0.86 17.64 14.75
N LYS A 424 1.21 18.54 13.81
CA LYS A 424 1.53 19.94 14.13
C LYS A 424 0.33 20.66 14.75
N ASN A 425 -0.85 20.51 14.17
CA ASN A 425 -2.07 21.16 14.65
C ASN A 425 -2.43 20.67 16.05
N LEU A 426 -2.32 19.35 16.30
CA LEU A 426 -2.49 18.77 17.63
C LEU A 426 -1.47 19.32 18.65
N ILE A 427 -0.20 19.41 18.25
CA ILE A 427 0.86 19.98 19.10
C ILE A 427 0.55 21.44 19.44
N GLU A 428 0.17 22.26 18.46
CA GLU A 428 -0.14 23.67 18.63
C GLU A 428 -1.40 23.89 19.47
N ALA A 429 -2.45 23.10 19.26
CA ALA A 429 -3.67 23.14 20.07
C ALA A 429 -3.37 22.87 21.56
N ILE A 430 -2.58 21.83 21.86
CA ILE A 430 -2.15 21.52 23.23
C ILE A 430 -1.25 22.62 23.80
N GLN A 431 -0.38 23.23 23.00
CA GLN A 431 0.47 24.34 23.46
C GLN A 431 -0.33 25.60 23.79
N THR A 432 -1.30 25.95 22.95
CA THR A 432 -2.14 27.13 23.10
C THR A 432 -2.97 27.06 24.38
N THR A 433 -3.33 25.85 24.82
CA THR A 433 -4.02 25.60 26.10
C THR A 433 -3.08 25.57 27.32
N GLY A 434 -1.78 25.82 27.13
CA GLY A 434 -0.76 25.86 28.19
C GLY A 434 -0.03 24.53 28.42
N GLY A 435 -0.27 23.52 27.58
CA GLY A 435 0.28 22.18 27.71
C GLY A 435 -0.68 21.19 28.38
N LEU A 436 -0.20 19.97 28.61
CA LEU A 436 -0.96 18.93 29.29
C LEU A 436 -0.77 18.99 30.80
N LYS A 437 -1.89 19.04 31.50
CA LYS A 437 -1.94 18.90 32.95
C LYS A 437 -1.89 17.45 33.38
N GLY A 438 -2.62 16.58 32.68
CA GLY A 438 -2.66 15.17 33.02
C GLY A 438 -3.35 14.28 32.00
N ILE A 439 -3.16 12.98 32.16
CA ILE A 439 -3.67 11.91 31.32
C ILE A 439 -4.32 10.87 32.22
N GLY A 440 -5.56 10.51 31.94
CA GLY A 440 -6.29 9.56 32.76
C GLY A 440 -7.26 8.70 31.95
N PHE A 441 -7.89 7.78 32.66
CA PHE A 441 -8.95 6.94 32.12
C PHE A 441 -10.16 7.04 33.02
N ASN A 442 -11.34 7.10 32.43
CA ASN A 442 -12.59 7.33 33.14
C ASN A 442 -13.69 6.38 32.63
N PRO A 443 -14.49 5.75 33.51
CA PRO A 443 -15.52 4.81 33.07
C PRO A 443 -16.64 5.51 32.28
N GLY A 444 -17.05 4.88 31.19
CA GLY A 444 -18.23 5.20 30.39
C GLY A 444 -19.23 4.03 30.37
N ALA A 445 -20.50 4.32 30.12
CA ALA A 445 -21.54 3.31 29.96
C ALA A 445 -22.53 3.71 28.87
N ASP A 446 -22.85 2.76 27.98
CA ASP A 446 -24.00 2.88 27.11
C ASP A 446 -25.26 2.45 27.87
N VAL A 447 -26.17 3.39 28.07
CA VAL A 447 -27.41 3.19 28.82
C VAL A 447 -28.42 2.31 28.05
N PHE A 448 -28.25 2.16 26.73
CA PHE A 448 -29.17 1.44 25.85
C PHE A 448 -28.60 0.11 25.34
N GLY A 449 -27.32 0.07 24.95
CA GLY A 449 -26.62 -1.15 24.50
C GLY A 449 -26.14 -2.04 25.64
N GLY A 450 -25.95 -1.49 26.85
CA GLY A 450 -25.47 -2.23 28.02
C GLY A 450 -23.96 -2.43 28.08
N ASP A 451 -23.24 -1.94 27.08
CA ASP A 451 -21.78 -1.99 27.01
C ASP A 451 -21.15 -0.96 27.95
N ARG A 452 -19.98 -1.31 28.48
CA ARG A 452 -19.21 -0.46 29.40
C ARG A 452 -17.84 -0.17 28.79
N TYR A 453 -17.41 1.07 28.93
CA TYR A 453 -16.22 1.59 28.29
C TYR A 453 -15.24 2.13 29.34
N ASP A 454 -13.96 2.08 29.01
CA ASP A 454 -12.89 2.80 29.67
C ASP A 454 -12.43 3.91 28.72
N LEU A 455 -12.76 5.16 29.04
CA LEU A 455 -12.55 6.32 28.18
C LEU A 455 -11.20 6.95 28.49
N GLY A 456 -10.32 7.04 27.49
CA GLY A 456 -9.04 7.73 27.59
C GLY A 456 -9.22 9.25 27.51
N VAL A 457 -8.77 9.98 28.52
CA VAL A 457 -8.95 11.44 28.61
C VAL A 457 -7.61 12.17 28.79
N LEU A 458 -7.41 13.22 27.99
CA LEU A 458 -6.37 14.23 28.16
C LEU A 458 -6.97 15.46 28.88
N GLN A 459 -6.28 15.95 29.91
CA GLN A 459 -6.59 17.21 30.58
C GLN A 459 -5.49 18.23 30.28
N THR A 460 -5.86 19.37 29.70
CA THR A 460 -4.97 20.51 29.44
C THR A 460 -4.87 21.44 30.66
N GLU A 461 -3.88 22.33 30.69
CA GLU A 461 -3.66 23.28 31.80
C GLU A 461 -4.81 24.27 32.00
N ASN A 462 -5.49 24.67 30.92
CA ASN A 462 -6.70 25.50 30.99
C ASN A 462 -7.93 24.75 31.56
N GLY A 463 -7.81 23.45 31.84
CA GLY A 463 -8.86 22.63 32.45
C GLY A 463 -9.83 21.97 31.47
N GLU A 464 -9.59 22.09 30.15
CA GLU A 464 -10.36 21.37 29.15
C GLU A 464 -10.06 19.86 29.18
N LEU A 465 -11.04 19.08 28.72
CA LEU A 465 -11.00 17.62 28.73
C LEU A 465 -11.27 17.12 27.33
N PHE A 466 -10.34 16.32 26.80
CA PHE A 466 -10.41 15.76 25.47
C PHE A 466 -10.36 14.24 25.52
N LEU A 467 -11.29 13.60 24.83
CA LEU A 467 -11.29 12.17 24.58
C LEU A 467 -10.18 11.87 23.57
N PHE A 468 -9.41 10.82 23.83
CA PHE A 468 -8.42 10.32 22.87
C PHE A 468 -8.69 8.88 22.45
N GLY A 469 -9.62 8.18 23.08
CA GLY A 469 -9.96 6.81 22.71
C GLY A 469 -11.01 6.19 23.61
N GLU A 470 -11.84 5.35 23.01
CA GLU A 470 -12.87 4.57 23.69
C GLU A 470 -12.51 3.09 23.63
N PHE A 471 -12.41 2.45 24.79
CA PHE A 471 -12.02 1.04 24.88
C PHE A 471 -13.11 0.25 25.61
N LEU A 472 -13.47 -0.93 25.12
CA LEU A 472 -14.41 -1.81 25.83
C LEU A 472 -13.79 -2.27 27.17
N GLU A 473 -14.56 -2.19 28.26
CA GLU A 473 -14.06 -2.51 29.61
C GLU A 473 -13.63 -3.99 29.74
N ASP A 474 -14.19 -4.88 28.92
CA ASP A 474 -13.92 -6.32 28.91
C ASP A 474 -12.98 -6.81 27.80
N ASP A 475 -12.44 -5.91 26.97
CA ASP A 475 -11.43 -6.29 25.96
C ASP A 475 -10.14 -6.78 26.66
N PRO A 476 -9.74 -8.06 26.49
CA PRO A 476 -8.56 -8.62 27.15
C PRO A 476 -7.25 -7.91 26.76
N VAL A 477 -7.17 -7.33 25.55
CA VAL A 477 -5.97 -6.62 25.08
C VAL A 477 -5.85 -5.29 25.82
N HIS A 478 -6.93 -4.50 25.84
CA HIS A 478 -6.98 -3.24 26.59
C HIS A 478 -6.76 -3.44 28.09
N VAL A 479 -7.45 -4.38 28.73
CA VAL A 479 -7.32 -4.66 30.16
C VAL A 479 -5.86 -4.97 30.55
N ALA A 480 -5.16 -5.75 29.74
CA ALA A 480 -3.76 -6.06 29.96
C ALA A 480 -2.84 -4.83 29.79
N ALA A 481 -3.10 -3.99 28.78
CA ALA A 481 -2.36 -2.75 28.53
C ALA A 481 -2.59 -1.72 29.65
N ARG A 482 -3.85 -1.50 30.05
CA ARG A 482 -4.27 -0.61 31.14
C ARG A 482 -3.65 -0.99 32.47
N LYS A 483 -3.63 -2.28 32.80
CA LYS A 483 -2.97 -2.77 34.03
C LYS A 483 -1.47 -2.47 34.04
N LYS A 484 -0.78 -2.71 32.92
CA LYS A 484 0.65 -2.39 32.77
C LYS A 484 0.91 -0.89 32.89
N TRP A 485 0.05 -0.06 32.31
CA TRP A 485 0.10 1.40 32.42
C TRP A 485 0.03 1.85 33.89
N ASP A 486 -0.97 1.38 34.65
CA ASP A 486 -1.15 1.78 36.05
C ASP A 486 0.02 1.33 36.95
N GLU A 487 0.55 0.13 36.72
CA GLU A 487 1.73 -0.38 37.44
C GLU A 487 2.96 0.49 37.15
N ARG A 488 3.15 0.92 35.90
CA ARG A 488 4.26 1.81 35.51
C ARG A 488 4.11 3.21 36.06
N CYS A 489 2.90 3.79 35.98
CA CYS A 489 2.61 5.11 36.56
C CYS A 489 2.87 5.14 38.07
N LYS A 490 2.61 4.05 38.80
CA LYS A 490 2.98 3.93 40.23
C LYS A 490 4.49 3.97 40.43
N LYS A 491 5.26 3.29 39.58
CA LYS A 491 6.74 3.25 39.64
C LYS A 491 7.37 4.62 39.33
N THR A 492 6.76 5.40 38.45
CA THR A 492 7.17 6.77 38.10
C THR A 492 6.56 7.83 39.02
N LYS A 493 5.94 7.46 40.15
CA LYS A 493 5.28 8.38 41.11
C LYS A 493 4.18 9.26 40.47
N GLY A 494 3.43 8.68 39.55
CA GLY A 494 2.28 9.31 38.89
C GLY A 494 2.66 10.19 37.71
N TYR A 495 3.83 10.00 37.11
CA TYR A 495 4.23 10.71 35.90
C TYR A 495 4.13 9.81 34.66
N CYS A 496 3.66 10.39 33.57
CA CYS A 496 3.51 9.77 32.26
C CYS A 496 3.78 10.80 31.17
N GLY A 497 3.69 10.39 29.91
CA GLY A 497 3.80 11.32 28.80
C GLY A 497 2.83 11.04 27.66
N LEU A 498 2.70 12.05 26.80
CA LEU A 498 2.09 11.94 25.48
C LEU A 498 3.20 12.18 24.46
N ILE A 499 3.33 11.26 23.51
CA ILE A 499 4.19 11.40 22.35
C ILE A 499 3.30 11.60 21.13
N ILE A 500 3.59 12.65 20.38
CA ILE A 500 2.97 12.89 19.08
C ILE A 500 4.01 12.58 18.01
N ALA A 501 3.68 11.67 17.11
CA ALA A 501 4.53 11.24 16.02
C ALA A 501 3.82 11.38 14.66
N ARG A 502 4.61 11.50 13.60
CA ARG A 502 4.12 11.41 12.21
C ARG A 502 4.23 10.00 11.66
N GLY A 503 3.58 9.74 10.54
CA GLY A 503 3.73 8.50 9.78
C GLY A 503 2.61 7.50 10.03
N LEU A 504 1.36 7.96 9.89
CA LEU A 504 0.18 7.12 10.09
C LEU A 504 0.00 6.03 9.04
N MET A 505 0.38 6.34 7.80
CA MET A 505 0.37 5.40 6.69
C MET A 505 1.79 4.79 6.61
N GLY A 506 1.93 3.47 6.63
CA GLY A 506 3.21 2.76 6.43
C GLY A 506 3.82 1.96 7.58
N ALA A 507 5.03 1.43 7.36
CA ALA A 507 5.75 0.49 8.23
C ALA A 507 6.10 1.02 9.64
N SER A 508 6.10 2.34 9.82
CA SER A 508 6.27 2.97 11.14
C SER A 508 4.97 3.07 11.95
N ARG A 509 3.83 2.65 11.39
CA ARG A 509 2.52 2.67 12.08
C ARG A 509 2.59 1.80 13.34
N GLY A 510 2.47 2.46 14.49
CA GLY A 510 2.56 1.87 15.81
C GLY A 510 3.97 1.57 16.32
N GLN A 511 4.99 1.78 15.48
CA GLN A 511 6.41 1.72 15.87
C GLN A 511 7.20 2.90 15.27
N PRO A 512 6.86 4.15 15.63
CA PRO A 512 7.56 5.32 15.12
C PRO A 512 9.02 5.31 15.54
N GLN A 513 9.90 5.68 14.61
CA GLN A 513 11.32 5.86 14.88
C GLN A 513 11.57 7.24 15.50
N LEU A 514 12.77 7.45 16.05
CA LEU A 514 13.17 8.74 16.65
C LEU A 514 12.92 9.95 15.73
N ARG A 515 13.14 9.80 14.42
CA ARG A 515 12.93 10.85 13.40
C ARG A 515 11.46 11.17 13.12
N ASP A 516 10.55 10.31 13.59
CA ASP A 516 9.11 10.42 13.40
C ASP A 516 8.45 11.09 14.62
N MET A 517 9.15 11.15 15.75
CA MET A 517 8.70 11.84 16.96
C MET A 517 8.73 13.35 16.75
N MET A 518 7.62 14.02 17.03
CA MET A 518 7.46 15.45 16.80
C MET A 518 7.33 16.26 18.10
N ALA A 519 6.70 15.68 19.12
CA ALA A 519 6.61 16.28 20.44
C ALA A 519 6.55 15.26 21.57
N LEU A 520 7.02 15.70 22.74
CA LEU A 520 6.89 15.01 24.01
C LEU A 520 6.26 15.96 25.04
N PHE A 521 5.09 15.58 25.56
CA PHE A 521 4.45 16.25 26.67
C PHE A 521 4.53 15.38 27.92
N GLU A 522 5.21 15.85 28.95
CA GLU A 522 5.29 15.18 30.25
C GLU A 522 4.18 15.68 31.17
N ALA A 523 3.35 14.75 31.67
CA ALA A 523 2.14 15.07 32.41
C ALA A 523 1.91 14.13 33.60
N ARG A 524 0.93 14.45 34.44
CA ARG A 524 0.51 13.58 35.55
C ARG A 524 -0.47 12.51 35.11
N SER A 525 -0.32 11.30 35.62
CA SER A 525 -1.36 10.29 35.52
C SER A 525 -2.49 10.64 36.49
N LEU A 526 -3.70 10.83 35.98
CA LEU A 526 -4.88 11.20 36.74
C LEU A 526 -5.77 9.98 36.99
N SER A 527 -6.28 9.85 38.21
CA SER A 527 -7.34 8.89 38.51
C SER A 527 -8.72 9.43 38.08
N PRO A 528 -9.75 8.59 37.94
CA PRO A 528 -11.12 9.06 37.72
C PRO A 528 -11.60 10.12 38.74
N GLN A 529 -11.09 10.04 39.97
CA GLN A 529 -11.40 10.98 41.06
C GLN A 529 -10.72 12.34 40.83
N ASP A 530 -9.51 12.34 40.26
CA ASP A 530 -8.76 13.55 39.93
C ASP A 530 -9.30 14.25 38.67
N LEU A 531 -9.82 13.46 37.72
CA LEU A 531 -10.53 13.98 36.54
C LEU A 531 -11.84 14.67 36.92
N GLY A 532 -12.54 14.16 37.95
CA GLY A 532 -13.73 14.82 38.51
C GLY A 532 -14.99 14.73 37.65
N ILE A 533 -14.99 13.87 36.62
CA ILE A 533 -16.04 13.78 35.59
C ILE A 533 -17.15 12.79 35.97
N GLY A 534 -16.86 11.82 36.85
CA GLY A 534 -17.79 10.73 37.17
C GLY A 534 -18.01 9.77 36.00
N THR A 535 -18.90 8.77 36.13
CA THR A 535 -19.19 7.84 35.03
C THR A 535 -19.97 8.55 33.93
N LEU A 536 -19.41 8.56 32.72
CA LEU A 536 -20.04 9.18 31.55
C LEU A 536 -21.08 8.25 30.94
N GLN A 537 -22.18 8.81 30.44
CA GLN A 537 -23.28 8.07 29.81
C GLN A 537 -23.40 8.45 28.34
N LEU A 538 -23.37 7.45 27.46
CA LEU A 538 -23.63 7.65 26.04
C LEU A 538 -25.13 7.95 25.83
N MET A 539 -25.47 9.16 25.40
CA MET A 539 -26.85 9.51 25.05
C MET A 539 -27.03 9.45 23.53
N PRO A 540 -28.06 8.77 23.01
CA PRO A 540 -28.34 8.78 21.59
C PRO A 540 -28.71 10.19 21.15
N GLN A 541 -28.04 10.68 20.11
CA GLN A 541 -28.46 11.90 19.42
C GLN A 541 -29.78 11.59 18.71
N PHE A 542 -30.87 12.15 19.23
CA PHE A 542 -32.12 12.21 18.48
C PHE A 542 -31.99 13.40 17.53
N GLU A 543 -31.94 13.14 16.22
CA GLU A 543 -32.18 14.16 15.19
C GLU A 543 -33.59 14.75 15.29
#